data_AF-H9F3C3-F1
#
_entry.id   AF-H9F3C3-F1
#
_cell.length_a   1.000
_cell.length_b   1.000
_cell.length_c   1.000
_cell.angle_alpha   90.00
_cell.angle_beta   90.00
_cell.angle_gamma   90.00
#
_symmetry.space_group_name_H-M   'P 1'
#
loop_
_entity.id
_entity.type
_entity.pdbx_description
1 polymer ?
#
loop_
_entity_poly.entity_id
_entity_poly.type
_entity_poly.pdbx_seq_one_letter_code
_entity_poly.pdbx_strand_id
1 'polypeptide(L)'
;GRCWVTRHAVESHMEKNTHGLLDVRLDSVCALHRMDIFPIVIHVSVNEKMAKKLKKGLQRLGTSEEQLLEAARQEEGHLDQAPCLYSSLAPDGWSDLDGLVSCVRQAIADEQKKVVWTEQNPR
;
A
#
# COMPACT_ATOMS: atom_id res chain seq x y z
N GLY A 1 -3.98 9.18 -9.31
CA GLY A 1 -5.09 9.99 -9.86
C GLY A 1 -6.15 10.12 -8.78
N ARG A 2 -7.38 10.52 -9.09
CA ARG A 2 -8.51 10.20 -8.19
C ARG A 2 -9.31 9.10 -8.88
N CYS A 3 -8.83 7.86 -8.75
CA CYS A 3 -9.56 6.70 -9.23
C CYS A 3 -10.70 6.44 -8.24
N TRP A 4 -11.92 6.33 -8.74
CA TRP A 4 -13.08 5.93 -7.95
C TRP A 4 -13.24 4.43 -8.12
N VAL A 5 -12.81 3.66 -7.11
CA VAL A 5 -13.00 2.21 -7.11
C VAL A 5 -14.36 1.91 -6.47
N THR A 6 -15.25 1.26 -7.22
CA THR A 6 -16.56 0.86 -6.69
C THR A 6 -16.45 -0.45 -5.93
N ARG A 7 -17.29 -0.64 -4.89
CA ARG A 7 -17.39 -1.90 -4.15
C ARG A 7 -17.56 -3.10 -5.08
N HIS A 8 -18.50 -3.00 -6.03
CA HIS A 8 -18.77 -4.06 -7.00
C HIS A 8 -17.54 -4.42 -7.85
N ALA A 9 -16.74 -3.43 -8.25
CA ALA A 9 -15.51 -3.69 -9.00
C ALA A 9 -14.47 -4.44 -8.15
N VAL A 10 -14.35 -4.11 -6.86
CA VAL A 10 -13.46 -4.83 -5.94
C VAL A 10 -13.94 -6.26 -5.73
N GLU A 11 -15.22 -6.45 -5.40
CA GLU A 11 -15.81 -7.78 -5.16
C GLU A 11 -15.71 -8.69 -6.39
N SER A 12 -16.06 -8.19 -7.58
CA SER A 12 -15.92 -8.95 -8.84
C SER A 12 -14.47 -9.32 -9.16
N HIS A 13 -13.50 -8.52 -8.71
CA HIS A 13 -12.09 -8.86 -8.84
C HIS A 13 -11.67 -9.93 -7.82
N MET A 14 -12.15 -9.84 -6.58
CA MET A 14 -11.89 -10.83 -5.53
C MET A 14 -12.41 -12.22 -5.90
N GLU A 15 -13.55 -12.31 -6.59
CA GLU A 15 -14.13 -13.57 -7.10
C GLU A 15 -13.18 -14.34 -8.03
N LYS A 16 -12.22 -13.65 -8.68
CA LYS A 16 -11.22 -14.26 -9.55
C LYS A 16 -10.03 -14.84 -8.79
N ASN A 17 -10.04 -14.74 -7.45
CA ASN A 17 -8.95 -15.16 -6.57
C ASN A 17 -7.60 -14.51 -6.94
N THR A 18 -7.64 -13.20 -7.23
CA THR A 18 -6.47 -12.40 -7.58
C THR A 18 -6.39 -11.13 -6.74
N HIS A 19 -5.17 -10.69 -6.46
CA HIS A 19 -4.94 -9.41 -5.81
C HIS A 19 -5.05 -8.26 -6.81
N GLY A 20 -5.68 -7.16 -6.39
CA GLY A 20 -5.73 -5.91 -7.13
C GLY A 20 -4.99 -4.79 -6.37
N LEU A 21 -4.32 -3.90 -7.11
CA LEU A 21 -3.74 -2.68 -6.55
C LEU A 21 -4.80 -1.57 -6.53
N LEU A 22 -4.99 -0.94 -5.37
CA LEU A 22 -5.94 0.16 -5.20
C LEU A 22 -5.20 1.50 -5.21
N ASP A 23 -5.39 2.33 -6.25
CA ASP A 23 -4.94 3.73 -6.29
C ASP A 23 -5.91 4.61 -5.49
N VAL A 24 -5.90 4.43 -4.16
CA VAL A 24 -6.73 5.15 -3.18
C VAL A 24 -5.86 5.64 -2.03
N ARG A 25 -6.35 6.64 -1.29
CA ARG A 25 -5.67 7.14 -0.09
C ARG A 25 -5.88 6.22 1.11
N LEU A 26 -4.97 6.27 2.07
CA LEU A 26 -5.00 5.46 3.29
C LEU A 26 -6.29 5.65 4.13
N ASP A 27 -6.87 6.85 4.15
CA ASP A 27 -8.14 7.12 4.83
C ASP A 27 -9.32 6.34 4.26
N SER A 28 -9.19 5.80 3.04
CA SER A 28 -10.20 4.96 2.39
C SER A 28 -10.32 3.57 3.03
N VAL A 29 -9.33 3.12 3.82
CA VAL A 29 -9.38 1.82 4.51
C VAL A 29 -10.58 1.74 5.45
N CYS A 30 -10.94 2.84 6.14
CA CYS A 30 -12.15 2.90 6.96
C CYS A 30 -13.42 2.61 6.15
N ALA A 31 -13.50 3.09 4.91
CA ALA A 31 -14.64 2.81 4.04
C ALA A 31 -14.64 1.35 3.58
N LEU A 32 -13.47 0.79 3.25
CA LEU A 32 -13.32 -0.62 2.88
C LEU A 32 -13.76 -1.56 4.01
N HIS A 33 -13.34 -1.29 5.25
CA HIS A 33 -13.76 -2.08 6.41
C HIS A 33 -15.27 -2.06 6.65
N ARG A 34 -15.93 -0.91 6.46
CA ARG A 34 -17.41 -0.82 6.56
C ARG A 34 -18.14 -1.65 5.50
N MET A 35 -17.44 -2.09 4.46
CA MET A 35 -17.96 -2.96 3.41
C MET A 35 -17.50 -4.42 3.58
N ASP A 36 -16.90 -4.76 4.73
CA ASP A 36 -16.28 -6.06 5.02
C ASP A 36 -15.12 -6.41 4.06
N ILE A 37 -14.42 -5.39 3.55
CA ILE A 37 -13.23 -5.54 2.72
C ILE A 37 -12.02 -5.14 3.57
N PHE A 38 -11.13 -6.10 3.83
CA PHE A 38 -9.93 -5.90 4.65
C PHE A 38 -8.68 -5.87 3.76
N PRO A 39 -8.23 -4.69 3.31
CA PRO A 39 -7.11 -4.60 2.39
C PRO A 39 -5.79 -4.96 3.07
N ILE A 40 -4.88 -5.56 2.31
CA ILE A 40 -3.47 -5.69 2.71
C ILE A 40 -2.79 -4.34 2.52
N VAL A 41 -2.31 -3.73 3.61
CA VAL A 41 -1.58 -2.46 3.58
C VAL A 41 -0.08 -2.73 3.71
N ILE A 42 0.68 -2.35 2.68
CA ILE A 42 2.15 -2.44 2.68
C ILE A 42 2.72 -1.02 2.60
N HIS A 43 3.39 -0.61 3.66
CA HIS A 43 4.15 0.63 3.70
C HIS A 43 5.55 0.40 3.12
N VAL A 44 5.93 1.20 2.12
CA VAL A 44 7.28 1.22 1.55
C VAL A 44 7.98 2.48 2.01
N SER A 45 8.83 2.34 3.03
CA SER A 45 9.61 3.47 3.52
C SER A 45 10.71 3.85 2.53
N VAL A 46 10.91 5.16 2.35
CA VAL A 46 11.89 5.71 1.39
C VAL A 46 12.74 6.75 2.08
N ASN A 47 14.05 6.65 1.92
CA ASN A 47 15.01 7.69 2.30
C ASN A 47 15.71 8.25 1.06
N GLU A 48 16.54 9.27 1.23
CA GLU A 48 17.28 9.90 0.12
C GLU A 48 18.08 8.90 -0.72
N LYS A 49 18.70 7.90 -0.08
CA LYS A 49 19.47 6.86 -0.77
C LYS A 49 18.56 6.06 -1.70
N MET A 50 17.36 5.73 -1.27
CA MET A 50 16.37 5.00 -2.07
C MET A 50 15.74 5.88 -3.15
N ALA A 51 15.44 7.15 -2.85
CA ALA A 51 14.94 8.10 -3.85
C ALA A 51 15.90 8.24 -5.04
N LYS A 52 17.21 8.34 -4.78
CA LYS A 52 18.27 8.35 -5.81
C LYS A 52 18.25 7.11 -6.69
N LYS A 53 17.99 5.93 -6.12
CA LYS A 53 17.87 4.68 -6.89
C LYS A 53 16.63 4.65 -7.78
N LEU A 54 15.53 5.28 -7.34
CA LEU A 54 14.28 5.38 -8.09
C LEU A 54 14.25 6.51 -9.12
N LYS A 55 15.29 7.34 -9.19
CA LYS A 55 15.37 8.53 -10.06
C LYS A 55 14.89 8.31 -11.49
N LYS A 56 15.32 7.22 -12.15
CA LYS A 56 14.88 6.92 -13.53
C LYS A 56 13.37 6.68 -13.63
N GLY A 57 12.79 6.01 -12.64
CA GLY A 57 11.34 5.80 -12.55
C GLY A 57 10.60 7.10 -12.27
N LEU A 58 11.09 7.90 -11.32
CA LEU A 58 10.52 9.20 -10.96
C LEU A 58 10.51 10.18 -12.14
N GLN A 59 11.60 10.23 -12.92
CA GLN A 59 11.67 11.05 -14.14
C GLN A 59 10.60 10.68 -15.17
N ARG A 60 10.30 9.37 -15.34
CA ARG A 60 9.23 8.91 -16.23
C ARG A 60 7.84 9.31 -15.75
N LEU A 61 7.68 9.51 -14.44
CA LEU A 61 6.43 9.92 -13.80
C LEU A 61 6.32 11.44 -13.64
N GLY A 62 7.36 12.20 -14.00
CA GLY A 62 7.38 13.66 -13.81
C GLY A 62 7.49 14.08 -12.35
N THR A 63 7.99 13.20 -11.47
CA THR A 63 8.14 13.45 -10.03
C THR A 63 9.62 13.64 -9.68
N SER A 64 9.93 14.55 -8.76
CA SER A 64 11.28 14.73 -8.23
C SER A 64 11.57 13.81 -7.03
N GLU A 65 12.85 13.61 -6.71
CA GLU A 65 13.25 12.87 -5.50
C GLU A 65 12.74 13.56 -4.22
N GLU A 66 12.74 14.90 -4.20
CA GLU A 66 12.23 15.71 -3.09
C GLU A 66 10.71 15.54 -2.91
N GLN A 67 9.94 15.61 -4.00
CA GLN A 67 8.50 15.39 -3.98
C GLN A 67 8.15 13.98 -3.47
N LEU A 68 8.94 12.96 -3.83
CA LEU A 68 8.76 11.61 -3.31
C LEU A 68 8.97 11.57 -1.79
N LEU A 69 10.05 12.18 -1.27
CA LEU A 69 10.37 12.17 0.15
C LEU A 69 9.34 12.97 0.97
N GLU A 70 8.88 14.12 0.47
CA GLU A 70 7.82 14.90 1.09
C GLU A 70 6.50 14.12 1.15
N ALA A 71 6.11 13.48 0.04
CA ALA A 71 4.92 12.64 0.00
C ALA A 71 5.04 11.45 0.97
N ALA A 72 6.19 10.76 0.98
CA ALA A 72 6.44 9.64 1.89
C ALA A 72 6.29 10.07 3.35
N ARG A 73 6.93 11.18 3.75
CA ARG A 73 6.82 11.71 5.12
C ARG A 73 5.39 12.11 5.49
N GLN A 74 4.63 12.68 4.55
CA GLN A 74 3.24 13.03 4.79
C GLN A 74 2.36 11.78 4.99
N GLU A 75 2.53 10.77 4.15
CA GLU A 75 1.79 9.51 4.25
C GLU A 75 2.16 8.70 5.50
N GLU A 76 3.45 8.68 5.88
CA GLU A 76 3.91 8.06 7.13
C GLU A 76 3.19 8.63 8.35
N GLY A 77 2.95 9.95 8.39
CA GLY A 77 2.20 10.60 9.48
C GLY A 77 0.74 10.15 9.59
N HIS A 78 0.18 9.49 8.58
CA HIS A 78 -1.17 8.94 8.61
C HIS A 78 -1.22 7.45 8.96
N LEU A 79 -0.09 6.74 8.96
CA LEU A 79 -0.03 5.30 9.26
C LEU A 79 -0.48 4.99 10.68
N ASP A 80 -0.11 5.82 11.66
CA ASP A 80 -0.52 5.67 13.06
C ASP A 80 -2.05 5.77 13.26
N GLN A 81 -2.75 6.37 12.30
CA GLN A 81 -4.20 6.55 12.32
C GLN A 81 -4.95 5.50 11.48
N ALA A 82 -4.22 4.59 10.82
CA ALA A 82 -4.85 3.56 10.00
C ALA A 82 -5.69 2.61 10.88
N PRO A 83 -6.90 2.22 10.43
CA PRO A 83 -7.79 1.35 11.19
C PRO A 83 -7.36 -0.14 11.15
N CYS A 84 -6.17 -0.46 10.64
CA CYS A 84 -5.61 -1.81 10.57
C CYS A 84 -4.09 -1.81 10.73
N LEU A 85 -3.55 -3.00 10.98
CA LEU A 85 -2.12 -3.25 10.90
C LEU A 85 -1.62 -3.14 9.45
N TYR A 86 -0.40 -2.65 9.30
CA TYR A 86 0.32 -2.62 8.04
C TYR A 86 1.65 -3.35 8.16
N SER A 87 2.11 -3.91 7.05
CA SER A 87 3.48 -4.42 6.92
C SER A 87 4.39 -3.29 6.44
N SER A 88 5.64 -3.26 6.89
CA SER A 88 6.61 -2.26 6.44
C SER A 88 7.79 -2.90 5.74
N LEU A 89 8.19 -2.33 4.61
CA LEU A 89 9.45 -2.61 3.95
C LEU A 89 10.44 -1.50 4.28
N ALA A 90 11.50 -1.85 4.99
CA ALA A 90 12.57 -0.94 5.36
C ALA A 90 13.41 -0.52 4.12
N PRO A 91 14.04 0.65 4.10
CA PRO A 91 14.75 1.16 2.92
C PRO A 91 16.01 0.34 2.59
N ASP A 92 16.55 -0.39 3.56
CA ASP A 92 17.68 -1.31 3.42
C ASP A 92 17.27 -2.73 3.01
N GLY A 93 15.96 -3.03 3.00
CA GLY A 93 15.42 -4.32 2.60
C GLY A 93 15.47 -4.59 1.08
N TRP A 94 15.81 -3.60 0.26
CA TRP A 94 15.86 -3.72 -1.20
C TRP A 94 17.00 -2.92 -1.85
N SER A 95 17.55 -3.45 -2.94
CA SER A 95 18.70 -2.85 -3.64
C SER A 95 18.33 -2.00 -4.84
N ASP A 96 17.22 -2.32 -5.51
CA ASP A 96 16.78 -1.78 -6.79
C ASP A 96 15.27 -2.01 -6.96
N LEU A 97 14.72 -1.61 -8.11
CA LEU A 97 13.28 -1.72 -8.39
C LEU A 97 12.79 -3.18 -8.44
N ASP A 98 13.59 -4.09 -9.00
CA ASP A 98 13.21 -5.51 -9.11
C ASP A 98 13.22 -6.17 -7.72
N GLY A 99 14.22 -5.86 -6.90
CA GLY A 99 14.29 -6.24 -5.50
C GLY A 99 13.09 -5.71 -4.71
N LEU A 100 12.73 -4.43 -4.90
CA LEU A 100 11.54 -3.85 -4.26
C LEU A 100 10.26 -4.60 -4.65
N VAL A 101 10.06 -4.87 -5.94
CA VAL A 101 8.89 -5.63 -6.42
C VAL A 101 8.85 -7.03 -5.81
N SER A 102 10.00 -7.70 -5.68
CA SER A 102 10.10 -9.01 -5.04
C SER A 102 9.70 -8.93 -3.55
N CYS A 103 10.25 -7.98 -2.80
CA CYS A 103 9.91 -7.75 -1.39
C CYS A 103 8.42 -7.47 -1.19
N VAL A 104 7.82 -6.63 -2.04
CA VAL A 104 6.37 -6.33 -1.99
C VAL A 104 5.55 -7.59 -2.24
N ARG A 105 5.90 -8.39 -3.25
CA ARG A 105 5.19 -9.65 -3.56
C ARG A 105 5.27 -10.64 -2.40
N GLN A 106 6.46 -10.76 -1.79
CA GLN A 106 6.66 -11.61 -0.63
C GLN A 106 5.82 -11.14 0.55
N ALA A 107 5.84 -9.84 0.86
CA ALA A 107 5.05 -9.26 1.94
C ALA A 107 3.55 -9.49 1.73
N ILE A 108 3.03 -9.29 0.50
CA ILE A 108 1.63 -9.59 0.17
C ILE A 108 1.31 -11.07 0.42
N ALA A 109 2.17 -11.99 -0.02
CA ALA A 109 1.96 -13.42 0.17
C ALA A 109 1.98 -13.83 1.65
N ASP A 110 2.78 -13.16 2.47
CA ASP A 110 2.85 -13.42 3.91
C ASP A 110 1.67 -12.80 4.66
N GLU A 111 1.26 -11.57 4.34
CA GLU A 111 0.06 -10.95 4.90
C GLU A 111 -1.22 -11.73 4.54
N GLN A 112 -1.34 -12.22 3.30
CA GLN A 112 -2.52 -12.98 2.85
C GLN A 112 -2.75 -14.29 3.63
N LYS A 113 -1.70 -14.85 4.24
CA LYS A 113 -1.80 -16.08 5.06
C LYS A 113 -2.19 -15.80 6.51
N LYS A 114 -2.17 -14.54 6.95
CA LYS A 114 -2.48 -14.18 8.33
C LYS A 114 -3.99 -14.21 8.57
N VAL A 115 -4.35 -14.55 9.81
CA VAL A 115 -5.72 -14.40 10.29
C VAL A 115 -5.91 -12.95 10.71
N VAL A 116 -6.91 -12.29 10.12
CA VAL A 116 -7.34 -10.95 10.53
C VAL A 116 -8.42 -11.11 11.58
N TRP A 117 -8.17 -10.57 12.77
CA TRP A 117 -9.18 -10.47 13.82
C TRP A 117 -10.01 -9.23 13.56
N THR A 118 -11.30 -9.42 13.29
CA THR A 118 -12.26 -8.34 13.07
C THR A 118 -13.19 -8.24 14.28
N GLU A 119 -13.48 -7.02 14.73
CA GLU A 119 -14.53 -6.84 15.72
C GLU A 119 -15.87 -7.23 15.09
N GLN A 120 -16.67 -8.04 15.80
CA GLN A 120 -18.03 -8.28 15.36
C GLN A 120 -18.81 -6.97 15.51
N ASN A 121 -19.24 -6.39 14.39
CA ASN A 121 -20.14 -5.24 14.40
C ASN A 121 -21.36 -5.58 15.26
N PRO A 122 -21.61 -4.92 16.42
CA PRO A 122 -22.92 -4.96 17.02
C PRO A 122 -23.87 -4.30 16.02
N ARG A 123 -24.83 -5.07 15.53
CA ARG A 123 -25.84 -4.63 14.57
C ARG A 123 -26.52 -3.33 14.99
#